data_AF-A0A7C5ND78-F1
#
_entry.id   AF-A0A7C5ND78-F1
#
_cell.length_a   1.000
_cell.length_b   1.000
_cell.length_c   1.000
_cell.angle_alpha   90.00
_cell.angle_beta   90.00
_cell.angle_gamma   90.00
#
_symmetry.space_group_name_H-M   'P 1'
#
loop_
_entity.id
_entity.type
_entity.pdbx_description
1 polymer ?
#
loop_
_entity_poly.entity_id
_entity_poly.type
_entity_poly.pdbx_seq_one_letter_code
_entity_poly.pdbx_strand_id
1 'polypeptide(L)'
;MSDSEHRNHSPLAPKGFRVLRWRLLGLLLSALTVLLTGLHTIIAWLLAPLALVFDFVVLMPLGRFRLKFPAKAKCQTVERDDLPDAVWRYFLEASEQLAEFGFREGKCLHISGFPELDNFVLTMTHPAQGMGVGIMYSKVPGARDESADQTACEFTCALDGQLVDLTNSPETEPFHPLPIRKRLFLDGYEDRELFLIFKAFSDRSGCSLPPETLEQLENHPQRLLADEFDALMESHVRRGLMKKSKHGEMLTLTWKGAFVATTQIPWPMSTAYRRKLRRHAREFLAEYGVDPDEVTLANDDGKETLARLGQRVDDIQHAIDLSRPIATERRVAEPPVWVGIMLGRKDGRAVVESIDVAYQHRQDFPQRGLCLFRSFLVSLDNLQDEICFRNGFTGVVPISDVEDYGYENQPALPVPLKGLLDLPTILDRIEEASALPQDSSTSWYLLLQMDEDGPVWEVYGHQSVEDDDLRLDARTGERRLTGASRPA
;
A
#
# COMPACT_ATOMS: atom_id res chain seq x y z
N MET A 1 56.17 39.25 -39.14
CA MET A 1 55.20 39.01 -38.04
C MET A 1 53.97 39.84 -38.36
N SER A 2 52.93 39.20 -38.86
CA SER A 2 51.61 39.76 -39.15
C SER A 2 50.63 38.60 -39.00
N ASP A 3 49.71 38.75 -38.05
CA ASP A 3 48.72 37.75 -37.65
C ASP A 3 47.75 37.39 -38.77
N SER A 4 47.52 36.10 -38.94
CA SER A 4 46.49 35.50 -39.79
C SER A 4 45.26 35.16 -38.93
N GLU A 5 44.22 35.99 -39.01
CA GLU A 5 42.90 35.69 -38.45
C GLU A 5 42.20 34.60 -39.29
N HIS A 6 42.19 33.36 -38.78
CA HIS A 6 41.28 32.32 -39.26
C HIS A 6 39.94 32.42 -38.54
N ARG A 7 38.94 33.04 -39.19
CA ARG A 7 37.52 32.96 -38.77
C ARG A 7 36.94 31.61 -39.15
N ASN A 8 36.75 30.74 -38.17
CA ASN A 8 35.97 29.51 -38.30
C ASN A 8 34.47 29.82 -38.31
N HIS A 9 33.83 29.74 -39.47
CA HIS A 9 32.38 29.67 -39.60
C HIS A 9 31.91 28.25 -39.26
N SER A 10 31.38 28.05 -38.05
CA SER A 10 30.63 26.84 -37.72
C SER A 10 29.20 26.96 -38.26
N PRO A 11 28.66 25.95 -38.98
CA PRO A 11 27.30 26.00 -39.49
C PRO A 11 26.31 25.84 -38.33
N LEU A 12 25.45 26.85 -38.15
CA LEU A 12 24.28 26.81 -37.28
C LEU A 12 23.34 25.68 -37.75
N ALA A 13 23.48 24.49 -37.17
CA ALA A 13 22.46 23.45 -37.31
C ALA A 13 21.14 23.96 -36.68
N PRO A 14 20.01 23.93 -37.39
CA PRO A 14 18.78 24.57 -36.93
C PRO A 14 18.19 23.82 -35.73
N LYS A 15 18.25 24.45 -34.55
CA LYS A 15 17.66 23.95 -33.28
C LYS A 15 16.18 23.56 -33.41
N GLY A 16 15.46 24.10 -34.41
CA GLY A 16 14.06 23.75 -34.70
C GLY A 16 13.83 22.30 -35.15
N PHE A 17 14.84 21.62 -35.72
CA PHE A 17 14.68 20.25 -36.24
C PHE A 17 14.58 19.18 -35.14
N ARG A 18 15.20 19.42 -33.97
CA ARG A 18 15.16 18.47 -32.83
C ARG A 18 13.81 18.53 -32.10
N VAL A 19 13.28 19.73 -31.86
CA VAL A 19 11.97 19.93 -31.22
C VAL A 19 10.83 19.36 -32.09
N LEU A 20 10.92 19.51 -33.41
CA LEU A 20 9.95 18.95 -34.34
C LEU A 20 9.96 17.41 -34.34
N ARG A 21 11.14 16.78 -34.23
CA ARG A 21 11.28 15.31 -34.14
C ARG A 21 10.66 14.74 -32.87
N TRP A 22 10.87 15.38 -31.72
CA TRP A 22 10.28 14.93 -30.44
C TRP A 22 8.76 15.05 -30.42
N ARG A 23 8.20 16.13 -31.00
CA ARG A 23 6.75 16.29 -31.14
C ARG A 23 6.15 15.26 -32.09
N LEU A 24 6.82 14.96 -33.21
CA LEU A 24 6.39 13.93 -34.15
C LEU A 24 6.43 12.53 -33.52
N LEU A 25 7.46 12.24 -32.73
CA LEU A 25 7.61 10.98 -31.99
C LEU A 25 6.50 10.82 -30.94
N GLY A 26 6.23 11.87 -30.14
CA GLY A 26 5.13 11.86 -29.17
C GLY A 26 3.77 11.68 -29.83
N LEU A 27 3.52 12.32 -30.98
CA LEU A 27 2.30 12.13 -31.77
C LEU A 27 2.20 10.71 -32.33
N LEU A 28 3.29 10.14 -32.84
CA LEU A 28 3.31 8.76 -33.33
C LEU A 28 3.05 7.75 -32.21
N LEU A 29 3.64 7.94 -31.02
CA LEU A 29 3.34 7.12 -29.85
C LEU A 29 1.88 7.26 -29.39
N SER A 30 1.33 8.47 -29.41
CA SER A 30 -0.09 8.70 -29.08
C SER A 30 -1.03 8.07 -30.12
N ALA A 31 -0.70 8.15 -31.41
CA ALA A 31 -1.49 7.55 -32.48
C ALA A 31 -1.41 6.02 -32.42
N LEU A 32 -0.22 5.47 -32.14
CA LEU A 32 -0.02 4.03 -31.98
C LEU A 32 -0.79 3.49 -30.77
N THR A 33 -0.79 4.18 -29.63
CA THR A 33 -1.56 3.78 -28.44
C THR A 33 -3.06 3.85 -28.69
N VAL A 34 -3.56 4.89 -29.36
CA VAL A 34 -4.97 4.97 -29.78
C VAL A 34 -5.34 3.83 -30.76
N LEU A 35 -4.46 3.51 -31.71
CA LEU A 35 -4.70 2.42 -32.65
C LEU A 35 -4.70 1.05 -31.95
N LEU A 36 -3.75 0.80 -31.06
CA LEU A 36 -3.66 -0.44 -30.28
C LEU A 36 -4.87 -0.61 -29.35
N THR A 37 -5.29 0.44 -28.65
CA THR A 37 -6.49 0.42 -27.81
C THR A 37 -7.77 0.23 -28.64
N GLY A 38 -7.86 0.88 -29.81
CA GLY A 38 -8.96 0.68 -30.76
C GLY A 38 -9.04 -0.76 -31.27
N LEU A 39 -7.91 -1.34 -31.68
CA LEU A 39 -7.82 -2.72 -32.14
C LEU A 39 -8.17 -3.71 -31.03
N HIS A 40 -7.63 -3.51 -29.83
CA HIS A 40 -7.96 -4.32 -28.65
C HIS A 40 -9.47 -4.29 -28.35
N THR A 41 -10.08 -3.10 -28.46
CA THR A 41 -11.53 -2.93 -28.28
C THR A 41 -12.32 -3.71 -29.34
N ILE A 42 -11.93 -3.63 -30.62
CA ILE A 42 -12.60 -4.36 -31.71
C ILE A 42 -12.48 -5.88 -31.51
N ILE A 43 -11.29 -6.37 -31.16
CA ILE A 43 -11.07 -7.80 -30.87
C ILE A 43 -11.93 -8.23 -29.68
N ALA A 44 -11.97 -7.45 -28.59
CA ALA A 44 -12.81 -7.73 -27.44
C ALA A 44 -14.30 -7.77 -27.81
N TRP A 45 -14.78 -6.87 -28.68
CA TRP A 45 -16.17 -6.87 -29.18
C TRP A 45 -16.50 -8.08 -30.05
N LEU A 46 -15.55 -8.60 -30.82
CA LEU A 46 -15.73 -9.82 -31.61
C LEU A 46 -15.72 -11.08 -30.73
N LEU A 47 -14.86 -11.10 -29.72
CA LEU A 47 -14.73 -12.24 -28.81
C LEU A 47 -15.83 -12.28 -27.73
N ALA A 48 -16.38 -11.13 -27.32
CA ALA A 48 -17.39 -11.06 -26.27
C ALA A 48 -18.65 -11.90 -26.55
N PRO A 49 -19.27 -11.88 -27.75
CA PRO A 49 -20.39 -12.77 -28.07
C PRO A 49 -20.02 -14.26 -28.00
N LEU A 50 -18.83 -14.63 -28.47
CA LEU A 50 -18.34 -16.02 -28.41
C LEU A 50 -18.10 -16.47 -26.97
N ALA A 51 -17.47 -15.61 -26.17
CA ALA A 51 -17.27 -15.84 -24.74
C ALA A 51 -18.61 -15.97 -24.00
N LEU A 52 -19.59 -15.11 -24.30
CA LEU A 52 -20.94 -15.23 -23.73
C LEU A 52 -21.59 -16.57 -24.08
N VAL A 53 -21.51 -17.02 -25.33
CA VAL A 53 -22.03 -18.34 -25.73
C VAL A 53 -21.30 -19.44 -24.96
N PHE A 54 -19.98 -19.38 -24.85
CA PHE A 54 -19.19 -20.33 -24.08
C PHE A 54 -19.59 -20.33 -22.59
N ASP A 55 -19.77 -19.17 -21.98
CA ASP A 55 -20.19 -19.03 -20.59
C ASP A 55 -21.53 -19.72 -20.34
N PHE A 56 -22.54 -19.47 -21.19
CA PHE A 56 -23.87 -20.06 -20.98
C PHE A 56 -23.99 -21.53 -21.41
N VAL A 57 -23.24 -21.97 -22.44
CA VAL A 57 -23.33 -23.33 -22.95
C VAL A 57 -22.40 -24.28 -22.20
N VAL A 58 -21.26 -23.79 -21.71
CA VAL A 58 -20.23 -24.61 -21.07
C VAL A 58 -20.12 -24.28 -19.58
N LEU A 59 -19.85 -23.03 -19.21
CA LEU A 59 -19.58 -22.69 -17.80
C LEU A 59 -20.82 -22.81 -16.93
N MET A 60 -22.01 -22.47 -17.41
CA MET A 60 -23.25 -22.59 -16.63
C MET A 60 -23.60 -24.05 -16.31
N PRO A 61 -23.60 -25.01 -17.26
CA PRO A 61 -23.73 -26.42 -16.93
C PRO A 61 -22.59 -26.92 -16.03
N LEU A 62 -21.34 -26.52 -16.33
CA LEU A 62 -20.20 -26.96 -15.54
C LEU A 62 -20.32 -26.49 -14.08
N GLY A 63 -20.57 -25.20 -13.86
CA GLY A 63 -20.77 -24.60 -12.56
C GLY A 63 -21.95 -25.23 -11.81
N ARG A 64 -23.04 -25.53 -12.51
CA ARG A 64 -24.17 -26.27 -11.93
C ARG A 64 -23.77 -27.63 -11.35
N PHE A 65 -22.94 -28.39 -12.06
CA PHE A 65 -22.62 -29.77 -11.70
C PHE A 65 -21.33 -29.92 -10.89
N ARG A 66 -20.42 -28.95 -10.95
CA ARG A 66 -19.12 -28.96 -10.29
C ARG A 66 -19.11 -28.14 -9.01
N LEU A 67 -19.70 -26.93 -9.00
CA LEU A 67 -19.63 -26.05 -7.84
C LEU A 67 -20.46 -26.62 -6.69
N LYS A 68 -19.79 -26.83 -5.56
CA LYS A 68 -20.37 -27.31 -4.32
C LYS A 68 -19.92 -26.40 -3.20
N PHE A 69 -20.88 -25.95 -2.40
CA PHE A 69 -20.63 -25.13 -1.23
C PHE A 69 -20.95 -25.95 0.02
N PRO A 70 -20.22 -25.79 1.12
CA PRO A 70 -20.62 -26.40 2.37
C PRO A 70 -21.97 -25.83 2.82
N ALA A 71 -22.87 -26.68 3.33
CA ALA A 71 -24.16 -26.22 3.83
C ALA A 71 -24.05 -25.52 5.19
N LYS A 72 -22.93 -25.72 5.88
CA LYS A 72 -22.57 -25.04 7.12
C LYS A 72 -21.11 -24.64 7.10
N ALA A 73 -20.78 -23.47 7.63
CA ALA A 73 -19.40 -23.05 7.78
C ALA A 73 -18.65 -23.92 8.79
N LYS A 74 -17.40 -24.25 8.48
CA LYS A 74 -16.45 -24.88 9.42
C LYS A 74 -15.33 -23.89 9.70
N CYS A 75 -15.63 -22.93 10.57
CA CYS A 75 -14.68 -21.93 11.04
C CYS A 75 -13.95 -22.46 12.29
N GLN A 76 -12.63 -22.51 12.24
CA GLN A 76 -11.79 -22.92 13.35
C GLN A 76 -10.78 -21.82 13.66
N THR A 77 -10.52 -21.55 14.93
CA THR A 77 -9.41 -20.69 15.32
C THR A 77 -8.11 -21.42 15.07
N VAL A 78 -7.15 -20.74 14.46
CA VAL A 78 -5.83 -21.26 14.17
C VAL A 78 -4.81 -20.35 14.83
N GLU A 79 -3.80 -20.93 15.47
CA GLU A 79 -2.73 -20.14 16.04
C GLU A 79 -1.87 -19.54 14.93
N ARG A 80 -1.29 -18.38 15.22
CA ARG A 80 -0.40 -17.68 14.30
C ARG A 80 0.71 -18.58 13.77
N ASP A 81 1.28 -19.38 14.66
CA ASP A 81 2.36 -20.32 14.37
C ASP A 81 1.95 -21.53 13.52
N ASP A 82 0.65 -21.73 13.28
CA ASP A 82 0.14 -22.79 12.42
C ASP A 82 -0.29 -22.27 11.02
N LEU A 83 -0.23 -20.95 10.79
CA LEU A 83 -0.57 -20.37 9.50
C LEU A 83 0.51 -20.68 8.43
N PRO A 84 0.12 -20.88 7.16
CA PRO A 84 1.06 -20.91 6.05
C PRO A 84 1.84 -19.58 5.93
N ASP A 85 3.11 -19.63 5.51
CA ASP A 85 3.98 -18.44 5.50
C ASP A 85 3.43 -17.29 4.66
N ALA A 86 2.80 -17.57 3.52
CA ALA A 86 2.19 -16.54 2.67
C ALA A 86 0.99 -15.87 3.35
N VAL A 87 0.15 -16.64 4.05
CA VAL A 87 -0.98 -16.13 4.83
C VAL A 87 -0.47 -15.28 5.99
N TRP A 88 0.52 -15.80 6.71
CA TRP A 88 1.18 -15.10 7.81
C TRP A 88 1.75 -13.77 7.36
N ARG A 89 2.48 -13.75 6.25
CA ARG A 89 3.10 -12.55 5.68
C ARG A 89 2.04 -11.47 5.41
N TYR A 90 0.99 -11.82 4.68
CA TYR A 90 -0.08 -10.89 4.35
C TYR A 90 -0.82 -10.40 5.60
N PHE A 91 -1.17 -11.29 6.53
CA PHE A 91 -1.84 -10.90 7.77
C PHE A 91 -0.97 -10.00 8.64
N LEU A 92 0.33 -10.28 8.75
CA LEU A 92 1.26 -9.44 9.50
C LEU A 92 1.36 -8.04 8.86
N GLU A 93 1.50 -7.96 7.55
CA GLU A 93 1.58 -6.68 6.84
C GLU A 93 0.30 -5.86 6.99
N ALA A 94 -0.86 -6.45 6.68
CA ALA A 94 -2.15 -5.75 6.75
C ALA A 94 -2.54 -5.38 8.19
N SER A 95 -2.33 -6.27 9.16
CA SER A 95 -2.66 -5.99 10.56
C SER A 95 -1.81 -4.88 11.16
N GLU A 96 -0.54 -4.79 10.78
CA GLU A 96 0.35 -3.73 11.24
C GLU A 96 -0.02 -2.38 10.64
N GLN A 97 -0.38 -2.33 9.36
CA GLN A 97 -0.91 -1.11 8.74
C GLN A 97 -2.17 -0.61 9.46
N LEU A 98 -3.07 -1.52 9.86
CA LEU A 98 -4.31 -1.15 10.56
C LEU A 98 -4.12 -0.88 12.05
N ALA A 99 -3.13 -1.50 12.69
CA ALA A 99 -2.79 -1.23 14.09
C ALA A 99 -2.40 0.24 14.31
N GLU A 100 -1.75 0.89 13.32
CA GLU A 100 -1.44 2.33 13.35
C GLU A 100 -2.69 3.20 13.55
N PHE A 101 -3.85 2.72 13.10
CA PHE A 101 -5.11 3.44 13.20
C PHE A 101 -5.91 3.07 14.45
N GLY A 102 -5.36 2.29 15.37
CA GLY A 102 -6.02 1.91 16.62
C GLY A 102 -6.82 0.61 16.55
N PHE A 103 -6.66 -0.17 15.48
CA PHE A 103 -7.23 -1.52 15.43
C PHE A 103 -6.47 -2.45 16.36
N ARG A 104 -7.22 -3.31 17.04
CA ARG A 104 -6.73 -4.39 17.88
C ARG A 104 -6.92 -5.70 17.15
N GLU A 105 -5.84 -6.45 17.04
CA GLU A 105 -5.87 -7.79 16.47
C GLU A 105 -6.79 -8.70 17.29
N GLY A 106 -7.66 -9.40 16.57
CA GLY A 106 -8.48 -10.47 17.10
C GLY A 106 -7.85 -11.83 16.80
N LYS A 107 -8.68 -12.77 16.33
CA LYS A 107 -8.26 -14.15 16.09
C LYS A 107 -8.04 -14.43 14.60
N CYS A 108 -7.06 -15.29 14.32
CA CYS A 108 -6.89 -15.92 13.02
C CYS A 108 -7.82 -17.13 12.92
N LEU A 109 -8.54 -17.23 11.81
CA LEU A 109 -9.53 -18.26 11.55
C LEU A 109 -9.20 -18.97 10.24
N HIS A 110 -9.41 -20.28 10.21
CA HIS A 110 -9.43 -21.08 8.99
C HIS A 110 -10.87 -21.50 8.71
N ILE A 111 -11.35 -21.14 7.52
CA ILE A 111 -12.69 -21.46 7.03
C ILE A 111 -12.56 -22.61 6.03
N SER A 112 -12.81 -23.82 6.53
CA SER A 112 -12.67 -25.05 5.77
C SER A 112 -14.00 -25.50 5.13
N GLY A 113 -13.91 -26.45 4.20
CA GLY A 113 -15.08 -27.09 3.58
C GLY A 113 -15.41 -26.60 2.17
N PHE A 114 -14.61 -25.68 1.62
CA PHE A 114 -14.61 -25.34 0.21
C PHE A 114 -13.61 -26.26 -0.51
N PRO A 115 -14.04 -27.09 -1.48
CA PRO A 115 -13.13 -28.07 -2.11
C PRO A 115 -12.02 -27.44 -2.96
N GLU A 116 -12.17 -26.17 -3.32
CA GLU A 116 -11.34 -25.47 -4.31
C GLU A 116 -10.52 -24.33 -3.70
N LEU A 117 -10.75 -24.00 -2.42
CA LEU A 117 -10.13 -22.85 -1.73
C LEU A 117 -9.88 -23.18 -0.26
N ASP A 118 -8.68 -22.84 0.23
CA ASP A 118 -8.39 -22.75 1.67
C ASP A 118 -8.45 -21.28 2.08
N ASN A 119 -9.44 -20.93 2.90
CA ASN A 119 -9.71 -19.54 3.27
C ASN A 119 -9.26 -19.26 4.70
N PHE A 120 -8.47 -18.21 4.88
CA PHE A 120 -8.03 -17.71 6.18
C PHE A 120 -8.59 -16.31 6.40
N VAL A 121 -8.94 -16.00 7.64
CA VAL A 121 -9.41 -14.66 8.02
C VAL A 121 -8.73 -14.23 9.33
N LEU A 122 -8.10 -13.06 9.34
CA LEU A 122 -7.74 -12.35 10.56
C LEU A 122 -8.81 -11.31 10.86
N THR A 123 -9.40 -11.39 12.04
CA THR A 123 -10.35 -10.38 12.53
C THR A 123 -9.61 -9.30 13.30
N MET A 124 -10.01 -8.03 13.16
CA MET A 124 -9.56 -6.95 14.04
C MET A 124 -10.74 -6.03 14.37
N THR A 125 -10.62 -5.29 15.47
CA THR A 125 -11.66 -4.34 15.92
C THR A 125 -11.05 -2.98 16.24
N HIS A 126 -11.81 -1.91 16.04
CA HIS A 126 -11.46 -0.58 16.53
C HIS A 126 -12.50 -0.13 17.58
N PRO A 127 -12.34 -0.49 18.87
CA PRO A 127 -13.37 -0.30 19.89
C PRO A 127 -13.83 1.15 20.04
N ALA A 128 -12.93 2.13 19.92
CA ALA A 128 -13.27 3.54 20.11
C ALA A 128 -14.11 4.16 18.98
N GLN A 129 -14.16 3.54 17.80
CA GLN A 129 -14.96 3.98 16.65
C GLN A 129 -16.07 2.96 16.34
N GLY A 130 -16.09 1.84 17.06
CA GLY A 130 -17.00 0.72 16.85
C GLY A 130 -16.93 0.15 15.44
N MET A 131 -15.73 -0.08 14.92
CA MET A 131 -15.54 -0.69 13.59
C MET A 131 -14.99 -2.11 13.72
N GLY A 132 -15.35 -2.98 12.78
CA GLY A 132 -14.77 -4.30 12.61
C GLY A 132 -14.10 -4.41 11.26
N VAL A 133 -13.03 -5.21 11.18
CA VAL A 133 -12.37 -5.54 9.91
C VAL A 133 -12.06 -7.02 9.83
N GLY A 134 -12.27 -7.61 8.65
CA GLY A 134 -11.81 -8.93 8.28
C GLY A 134 -10.76 -8.84 7.18
N ILE A 135 -9.54 -9.30 7.48
CA ILE A 135 -8.46 -9.46 6.50
C ILE A 135 -8.51 -10.91 6.02
N MET A 136 -8.77 -11.12 4.74
CA MET A 136 -9.00 -12.42 4.14
C MET A 136 -7.85 -12.80 3.20
N TYR A 137 -7.43 -14.06 3.30
CA TYR A 137 -6.49 -14.68 2.39
C TYR A 137 -7.09 -16.01 1.90
N SER A 138 -7.27 -16.15 0.59
CA SER A 138 -7.79 -17.35 -0.05
C SER A 138 -6.69 -18.00 -0.88
N LYS A 139 -6.33 -19.23 -0.51
CA LYS A 139 -5.33 -20.01 -1.22
C LYS A 139 -5.99 -21.00 -2.17
N VAL A 140 -5.47 -21.10 -3.40
CA VAL A 140 -5.91 -22.16 -4.34
C VAL A 140 -5.03 -23.40 -4.14
N PRO A 141 -5.57 -24.52 -3.62
CA PRO A 141 -4.75 -25.70 -3.34
C PRO A 141 -4.08 -26.26 -4.61
N GLY A 142 -2.75 -26.35 -4.59
CA GLY A 142 -1.97 -26.90 -5.70
C GLY A 142 -1.64 -25.91 -6.82
N ALA A 143 -2.04 -24.64 -6.70
CA ALA A 143 -1.48 -23.58 -7.53
C ALA A 143 0.03 -23.45 -7.24
N ARG A 144 0.83 -23.32 -8.31
CA ARG A 144 2.29 -23.12 -8.21
C ARG A 144 2.69 -21.64 -8.14
N ASP A 145 1.75 -20.77 -8.46
CA ASP A 145 1.96 -19.33 -8.58
C ASP A 145 1.13 -18.64 -7.51
N GLU A 146 1.78 -17.86 -6.64
CA GLU A 146 1.14 -17.06 -5.60
C GLU A 146 0.23 -15.98 -6.20
N SER A 147 0.37 -15.66 -7.50
CA SER A 147 -0.57 -14.77 -8.21
C SER A 147 -2.00 -15.31 -8.30
N ALA A 148 -2.19 -16.61 -8.06
CA ALA A 148 -3.50 -17.24 -7.99
C ALA A 148 -4.16 -17.08 -6.62
N ASP A 149 -3.39 -16.75 -5.58
CA ASP A 149 -3.91 -16.49 -4.25
C ASP A 149 -4.58 -15.12 -4.20
N GLN A 150 -5.57 -14.99 -3.33
CA GLN A 150 -6.43 -13.82 -3.30
C GLN A 150 -6.40 -13.20 -1.92
N THR A 151 -6.20 -11.90 -1.90
CA THR A 151 -6.21 -11.10 -0.68
C THR A 151 -7.36 -10.10 -0.74
N ALA A 152 -7.95 -9.84 0.42
CA ALA A 152 -8.98 -8.83 0.53
C ALA A 152 -9.03 -8.31 1.96
N CYS A 153 -9.35 -7.03 2.11
CA CYS A 153 -9.73 -6.42 3.35
C CYS A 153 -11.20 -6.02 3.29
N GLU A 154 -11.92 -6.19 4.39
CA GLU A 154 -13.33 -5.84 4.51
C GLU A 154 -13.60 -5.13 5.83
N PHE A 155 -14.00 -3.87 5.73
CA PHE A 155 -14.43 -3.07 6.87
C PHE A 155 -15.94 -3.09 7.00
N THR A 156 -16.45 -3.30 8.21
CA THR A 156 -17.89 -3.40 8.47
C THR A 156 -18.32 -2.43 9.57
N CYS A 157 -19.43 -1.72 9.32
CA CYS A 157 -20.16 -0.94 10.31
C CYS A 157 -21.68 -1.17 10.19
N ALA A 158 -22.45 -0.68 11.16
CA ALA A 158 -23.91 -0.67 11.07
C ALA A 158 -24.42 0.75 10.82
N LEU A 159 -25.34 0.88 9.86
CA LEU A 159 -26.01 2.12 9.48
C LEU A 159 -27.50 1.83 9.28
N ASP A 160 -28.37 2.54 9.99
CA ASP A 160 -29.83 2.40 9.90
C ASP A 160 -30.35 0.95 10.05
N GLY A 161 -29.69 0.15 10.89
CA GLY A 161 -30.02 -1.26 11.11
C GLY A 161 -29.59 -2.22 9.98
N GLN A 162 -28.84 -1.71 9.00
CA GLN A 162 -28.19 -2.49 7.95
C GLN A 162 -26.68 -2.55 8.20
N LEU A 163 -26.06 -3.70 7.95
CA LEU A 163 -24.59 -3.78 7.90
C LEU A 163 -24.10 -3.20 6.59
N VAL A 164 -23.08 -2.36 6.64
CA VAL A 164 -22.39 -1.81 5.48
C VAL A 164 -20.97 -2.34 5.49
N ASP A 165 -20.58 -3.03 4.41
CA ASP A 165 -19.21 -3.50 4.24
C ASP A 165 -18.54 -2.77 3.10
N LEU A 166 -17.32 -2.33 3.32
CA LEU A 166 -16.44 -1.80 2.29
C LEU A 166 -15.29 -2.78 2.06
N THR A 167 -15.14 -3.27 0.83
CA THR A 167 -14.13 -4.27 0.48
C THR A 167 -13.39 -3.96 -0.82
N ASN A 168 -12.12 -4.36 -0.88
CA ASN A 168 -11.27 -4.34 -2.07
C ASN A 168 -11.10 -5.72 -2.73
N SER A 169 -11.89 -6.72 -2.33
CA SER A 169 -11.77 -8.09 -2.85
C SER A 169 -11.67 -8.10 -4.39
N PRO A 170 -10.73 -8.84 -5.00
CA PRO A 170 -10.60 -8.90 -6.45
C PRO A 170 -11.75 -9.66 -7.12
N GLU A 171 -12.48 -10.48 -6.35
CA GLU A 171 -13.54 -11.35 -6.85
C GLU A 171 -14.93 -10.72 -6.75
N THR A 172 -15.74 -10.99 -7.77
CA THR A 172 -17.18 -10.80 -7.70
C THR A 172 -17.81 -12.00 -7.02
N GLU A 173 -18.54 -11.75 -5.95
CA GLU A 173 -19.32 -12.80 -5.31
C GLU A 173 -20.29 -13.43 -6.32
N PRO A 174 -20.50 -14.76 -6.26
CA PRO A 174 -21.41 -15.46 -7.16
C PRO A 174 -22.88 -15.03 -6.99
N PHE A 175 -23.22 -14.41 -5.85
CA PHE A 175 -24.57 -14.02 -5.49
C PHE A 175 -24.61 -12.69 -4.77
N HIS A 176 -25.75 -12.01 -4.87
CA HIS A 176 -26.00 -10.80 -4.09
C HIS A 176 -26.02 -11.09 -2.58
N PRO A 177 -25.47 -10.16 -1.76
CA PRO A 177 -25.47 -10.28 -0.31
C PRO A 177 -26.90 -10.33 0.27
N LEU A 178 -26.97 -10.63 1.56
CA LEU A 178 -28.25 -10.59 2.28
C LEU A 178 -28.88 -9.19 2.22
N PRO A 179 -30.21 -9.06 2.19
CA PRO A 179 -30.86 -7.74 2.18
C PRO A 179 -30.48 -6.82 3.36
N ILE A 180 -30.10 -7.42 4.48
CA ILE A 180 -29.62 -6.73 5.69
C ILE A 180 -28.17 -6.25 5.58
N ARG A 181 -27.52 -6.46 4.44
CA ARG A 181 -26.10 -6.18 4.23
C ARG A 181 -25.89 -5.44 2.91
N LYS A 182 -25.27 -4.28 2.98
CA LYS A 182 -24.92 -3.45 1.83
C LYS A 182 -23.42 -3.54 1.63
N ARG A 183 -23.01 -4.20 0.55
CA ARG A 183 -21.60 -4.34 0.21
C ARG A 183 -21.19 -3.30 -0.84
N LEU A 184 -20.15 -2.56 -0.52
CA LEU A 184 -19.52 -1.52 -1.33
C LEU A 184 -18.18 -2.06 -1.80
N PHE A 185 -17.98 -2.04 -3.10
CA PHE A 185 -16.82 -2.62 -3.75
C PHE A 185 -15.95 -1.52 -4.34
N LEU A 186 -14.72 -1.40 -3.83
CA LEU A 186 -13.71 -0.48 -4.33
C LEU A 186 -12.42 -1.27 -4.58
N ASP A 187 -12.19 -1.68 -5.82
CA ASP A 187 -10.96 -2.36 -6.20
C ASP A 187 -9.85 -1.37 -6.59
N GLY A 188 -8.60 -1.81 -6.46
CA GLY A 188 -7.43 -1.00 -6.76
C GLY A 188 -7.01 -0.04 -5.65
N TYR A 189 -7.62 -0.16 -4.46
CA TYR A 189 -7.16 0.50 -3.24
C TYR A 189 -6.49 -0.52 -2.33
N GLU A 190 -5.35 -0.13 -1.77
CA GLU A 190 -4.66 -0.88 -0.72
C GLU A 190 -5.46 -0.87 0.59
N ASP A 191 -5.14 -1.77 1.51
CA ASP A 191 -5.91 -1.97 2.75
C ASP A 191 -5.96 -0.69 3.61
N ARG A 192 -4.86 0.08 3.62
CA ARG A 192 -4.77 1.40 4.26
C ARG A 192 -5.66 2.45 3.60
N GLU A 193 -5.65 2.54 2.27
CA GLU A 193 -6.48 3.50 1.54
C GLU A 193 -7.97 3.20 1.76
N LEU A 194 -8.32 1.92 1.69
CA LEU A 194 -9.67 1.45 1.95
C LEU A 194 -10.12 1.79 3.38
N PHE A 195 -9.23 1.67 4.37
CA PHE A 195 -9.51 2.12 5.73
C PHE A 195 -9.81 3.62 5.79
N LEU A 196 -9.00 4.47 5.16
CA LEU A 196 -9.19 5.93 5.21
C LEU A 196 -10.53 6.33 4.58
N ILE A 197 -10.90 5.70 3.46
CA ILE A 197 -12.20 5.87 2.83
C ILE A 197 -13.32 5.43 3.78
N PHE A 198 -13.16 4.26 4.42
CA PHE A 198 -14.13 3.73 5.37
C PHE A 198 -14.30 4.64 6.59
N LYS A 199 -13.21 5.14 7.16
CA LYS A 199 -13.21 6.08 8.28
C LYS A 199 -13.91 7.38 7.90
N ALA A 200 -13.58 7.97 6.75
CA ALA A 200 -14.23 9.19 6.27
C ALA A 200 -15.75 8.98 6.11
N PHE A 201 -16.16 7.80 5.64
CA PHE A 201 -17.57 7.40 5.58
C PHE A 201 -18.19 7.23 6.97
N SER A 202 -17.51 6.52 7.87
CA SER A 202 -17.97 6.29 9.24
C SER A 202 -18.15 7.60 10.01
N ASP A 203 -17.18 8.51 9.93
CA ASP A 203 -17.19 9.82 10.59
C ASP A 203 -18.37 10.69 10.13
N ARG A 204 -18.72 10.62 8.84
CA ARG A 204 -19.79 11.44 8.24
C ARG A 204 -21.17 10.82 8.37
N SER A 205 -21.27 9.50 8.31
CA SER A 205 -22.54 8.76 8.44
C SER A 205 -22.91 8.52 9.91
N GLY A 206 -21.93 8.54 10.82
CA GLY A 206 -22.11 8.10 12.20
C GLY A 206 -22.32 6.58 12.32
N CYS A 207 -21.97 5.80 11.30
CA CYS A 207 -22.12 4.35 11.34
C CYS A 207 -21.18 3.74 12.39
N SER A 208 -21.68 2.76 13.13
CA SER A 208 -20.90 2.10 14.17
C SER A 208 -21.54 0.75 14.51
N LEU A 209 -20.71 -0.27 14.73
CA LEU A 209 -21.18 -1.58 15.16
C LEU A 209 -21.73 -1.51 16.59
N PRO A 210 -22.80 -2.27 16.89
CA PRO A 210 -23.26 -2.45 18.25
C PRO A 210 -22.13 -2.99 19.15
N PRO A 211 -22.03 -2.56 20.41
CA PRO A 211 -21.03 -3.08 21.35
C PRO A 211 -21.05 -4.60 21.49
N GLU A 212 -22.24 -5.20 21.47
CA GLU A 212 -22.42 -6.66 21.51
C GLU A 212 -21.79 -7.37 20.31
N THR A 213 -21.86 -6.76 19.11
CA THR A 213 -21.26 -7.29 17.89
C THR A 213 -19.74 -7.19 17.94
N LEU A 214 -19.20 -6.09 18.46
CA LEU A 214 -17.76 -5.92 18.68
C LEU A 214 -17.23 -6.94 19.68
N GLU A 215 -17.93 -7.14 20.80
CA GLU A 215 -17.58 -8.14 21.80
C GLU A 215 -17.61 -9.56 21.22
N GLN A 216 -18.59 -9.88 20.37
CA GLN A 216 -18.65 -11.16 19.66
C GLN A 216 -17.52 -11.33 18.66
N LEU A 217 -17.17 -10.28 17.91
CA LEU A 217 -16.06 -10.29 16.96
C LEU A 217 -14.71 -10.47 17.67
N GLU A 218 -14.55 -9.93 18.87
CA GLU A 218 -13.33 -10.08 19.68
C GLU A 218 -13.25 -11.48 20.32
N ASN A 219 -14.33 -11.92 20.98
CA ASN A 219 -14.30 -13.13 21.81
C ASN A 219 -14.64 -14.42 21.04
N HIS A 220 -15.58 -14.34 20.10
CA HIS A 220 -16.17 -15.49 19.40
C HIS A 220 -16.32 -15.29 17.87
N PRO A 221 -15.30 -14.79 17.15
CA PRO A 221 -15.41 -14.46 15.72
C PRO A 221 -15.76 -15.68 14.86
N GLN A 222 -15.31 -16.88 15.23
CA GLN A 222 -15.64 -18.12 14.52
C GLN A 222 -17.15 -18.41 14.50
N ARG A 223 -17.86 -18.04 15.57
CA ARG A 223 -19.31 -18.26 15.67
C ARG A 223 -20.04 -17.21 14.85
N LEU A 224 -19.63 -15.95 14.95
CA LEU A 224 -20.20 -14.85 14.17
C LEU A 224 -20.10 -15.13 12.66
N LEU A 225 -18.90 -15.44 12.17
CA LEU A 225 -18.71 -15.76 10.75
C LEU A 225 -19.47 -17.03 10.31
N ALA A 226 -19.55 -18.04 11.18
CA ALA A 226 -20.30 -19.25 10.86
C ALA A 226 -21.82 -19.00 10.78
N ASP A 227 -22.37 -18.24 11.74
CA ASP A 227 -23.78 -17.88 11.77
C ASP A 227 -24.15 -16.99 10.56
N GLU A 228 -23.27 -16.05 10.18
CA GLU A 228 -23.44 -15.22 8.97
C GLU A 228 -23.41 -16.04 7.69
N PHE A 229 -22.45 -16.95 7.56
CA PHE A 229 -22.35 -17.84 6.40
C PHE A 229 -23.58 -18.74 6.29
N ASP A 230 -24.01 -19.34 7.40
CA ASP A 230 -25.18 -20.22 7.44
C ASP A 230 -26.45 -19.44 7.03
N ALA A 231 -26.62 -18.21 7.52
CA ALA A 231 -27.73 -17.34 7.14
C ALA A 231 -27.70 -16.94 5.65
N LEU A 232 -26.51 -16.66 5.11
CA LEU A 232 -26.29 -16.36 3.70
C LEU A 232 -26.67 -17.56 2.82
N MET A 233 -26.15 -18.74 3.14
CA MET A 233 -26.44 -19.98 2.43
C MET A 233 -27.93 -20.35 2.50
N GLU A 234 -28.56 -20.21 3.65
CA GLU A 234 -30.01 -20.45 3.79
C GLU A 234 -30.83 -19.47 2.95
N SER A 235 -30.44 -18.20 2.90
CA SER A 235 -31.07 -17.20 2.01
C SER A 235 -30.97 -17.60 0.54
N HIS A 236 -29.81 -18.08 0.08
CA HIS A 236 -29.65 -18.57 -1.30
C HIS A 236 -30.52 -19.80 -1.58
N VAL A 237 -30.68 -20.71 -0.62
CA VAL A 237 -31.61 -21.84 -0.73
C VAL A 237 -33.05 -21.34 -0.82
N ARG A 238 -33.48 -20.43 0.06
CA ARG A 238 -34.84 -19.84 0.05
C ARG A 238 -35.15 -19.10 -1.24
N ARG A 239 -34.18 -18.40 -1.84
CA ARG A 239 -34.30 -17.71 -3.14
C ARG A 239 -34.30 -18.67 -4.34
N GLY A 240 -34.13 -19.96 -4.10
CA GLY A 240 -34.07 -21.01 -5.12
C GLY A 240 -32.80 -20.96 -5.97
N LEU A 241 -31.73 -20.33 -5.49
CA LEU A 241 -30.42 -20.27 -6.16
C LEU A 241 -29.60 -21.53 -5.87
N MET A 242 -29.76 -22.10 -4.68
CA MET A 242 -29.08 -23.31 -4.25
C MET A 242 -30.08 -24.39 -3.82
N LYS A 243 -29.63 -25.63 -3.82
CA LYS A 243 -30.35 -26.77 -3.25
C LYS A 243 -29.40 -27.65 -2.45
N LYS A 244 -29.90 -28.21 -1.35
CA LYS A 244 -29.19 -29.22 -0.57
C LYS A 244 -28.95 -30.48 -1.41
N SER A 245 -27.75 -31.04 -1.30
CA SER A 245 -27.42 -32.34 -1.89
C SER A 245 -28.19 -33.47 -1.18
N LYS A 246 -28.15 -34.68 -1.73
CA LYS A 246 -28.87 -35.85 -1.15
C LYS A 246 -28.49 -36.13 0.31
N HIS A 247 -27.25 -35.83 0.69
CA HIS A 247 -26.74 -36.03 2.06
C HIS A 247 -26.85 -34.79 2.94
N GLY A 248 -27.33 -33.66 2.41
CA GLY A 248 -27.58 -32.43 3.17
C GLY A 248 -26.35 -31.61 3.57
N GLU A 249 -25.14 -32.17 3.50
CA GLU A 249 -23.88 -31.53 3.93
C GLU A 249 -23.37 -30.47 2.95
N MET A 250 -23.74 -30.58 1.68
CA MET A 250 -23.30 -29.68 0.60
C MET A 250 -24.50 -29.05 -0.10
N LEU A 251 -24.32 -27.83 -0.58
CA LEU A 251 -25.21 -27.11 -1.46
C LEU A 251 -24.70 -27.17 -2.89
N THR A 252 -25.63 -27.31 -3.83
CA THR A 252 -25.37 -27.28 -5.26
C THR A 252 -26.21 -26.20 -5.91
N LEU A 253 -25.72 -25.63 -6.99
CA LEU A 253 -26.47 -24.60 -7.71
C LEU A 253 -27.73 -25.19 -8.36
N THR A 254 -28.81 -24.41 -8.33
CA THR A 254 -29.95 -24.63 -9.24
C THR A 254 -29.60 -24.10 -10.63
N TRP A 255 -30.46 -24.30 -11.64
CA TRP A 255 -30.23 -23.66 -12.94
C TRP A 255 -30.30 -22.13 -12.82
N LYS A 256 -31.18 -21.63 -11.96
CA LYS A 256 -31.28 -20.20 -11.63
C LYS A 256 -30.00 -19.71 -10.95
N GLY A 257 -29.46 -20.44 -9.98
CA GLY A 257 -28.21 -20.08 -9.32
C GLY A 257 -27.01 -20.12 -10.25
N ALA A 258 -26.91 -21.17 -11.08
CA ALA A 258 -25.84 -21.27 -12.07
C ALA A 258 -25.90 -20.11 -13.07
N PHE A 259 -27.08 -19.76 -13.57
CA PHE A 259 -27.26 -18.58 -14.41
C PHE A 259 -26.78 -17.29 -13.71
N VAL A 260 -27.20 -17.05 -12.47
CA VAL A 260 -26.78 -15.84 -11.72
C VAL A 260 -25.26 -15.80 -11.52
N ALA A 261 -24.66 -16.89 -11.04
CA ALA A 261 -23.22 -16.97 -10.83
C ALA A 261 -22.43 -16.78 -12.13
N THR A 262 -22.85 -17.43 -13.23
CA THR A 262 -22.24 -17.27 -14.55
C THR A 262 -22.44 -15.87 -15.13
N THR A 263 -23.44 -15.10 -14.71
CA THR A 263 -23.54 -13.68 -15.11
C THR A 263 -22.66 -12.74 -14.30
N GLN A 264 -22.05 -13.19 -13.21
CA GLN A 264 -21.29 -12.33 -12.29
C GLN A 264 -19.77 -12.61 -12.31
N ILE A 265 -19.34 -13.84 -12.65
CA ILE A 265 -17.95 -14.30 -12.51
C ILE A 265 -17.13 -14.24 -13.83
N PRO A 266 -17.58 -14.83 -14.96
CA PRO A 266 -16.78 -14.84 -16.18
C PRO A 266 -16.81 -13.52 -16.95
N TRP A 267 -15.72 -13.26 -17.67
CA TRP A 267 -15.64 -12.19 -18.67
C TRP A 267 -16.52 -12.55 -19.87
N PRO A 268 -17.29 -11.61 -20.45
CA PRO A 268 -17.23 -10.15 -20.26
C PRO A 268 -18.16 -9.60 -19.17
N MET A 269 -19.05 -10.43 -18.61
CA MET A 269 -20.09 -9.96 -17.70
C MET A 269 -19.55 -9.48 -16.36
N SER A 270 -18.52 -10.13 -15.83
CA SER A 270 -17.88 -9.71 -14.57
C SER A 270 -17.27 -8.31 -14.65
N THR A 271 -16.76 -7.89 -15.80
CA THR A 271 -16.27 -6.52 -16.00
C THR A 271 -17.40 -5.51 -15.92
N ALA A 272 -18.53 -5.78 -16.58
CA ALA A 272 -19.70 -4.91 -16.53
C ALA A 272 -20.29 -4.87 -15.11
N TYR A 273 -20.32 -6.02 -14.43
CA TYR A 273 -20.81 -6.15 -13.07
C TYR A 273 -19.91 -5.41 -12.07
N ARG A 274 -18.59 -5.58 -12.12
CA ARG A 274 -17.63 -4.81 -11.30
C ARG A 274 -17.76 -3.32 -11.52
N ARG A 275 -17.86 -2.85 -12.77
CA ARG A 275 -18.11 -1.42 -13.06
C ARG A 275 -19.39 -0.92 -12.42
N LYS A 276 -20.46 -1.72 -12.45
CA LYS A 276 -21.72 -1.39 -11.78
C LYS A 276 -21.54 -1.33 -10.25
N LEU A 277 -20.82 -2.27 -9.66
CA LEU A 277 -20.55 -2.30 -8.22
C LEU A 277 -19.71 -1.10 -7.78
N ARG A 278 -18.62 -0.79 -8.49
CA ARG A 278 -17.79 0.40 -8.23
C ARG A 278 -18.59 1.70 -8.34
N ARG A 279 -19.39 1.82 -9.40
CA ARG A 279 -20.26 2.98 -9.58
C ARG A 279 -21.24 3.10 -8.42
N HIS A 280 -21.87 2.00 -8.02
CA HIS A 280 -22.79 2.00 -6.89
C HIS A 280 -22.10 2.35 -5.57
N ALA A 281 -20.89 1.84 -5.34
CA ALA A 281 -20.09 2.16 -4.17
C ALA A 281 -19.77 3.65 -4.12
N ARG A 282 -19.28 4.23 -5.22
CA ARG A 282 -18.99 5.66 -5.33
C ARG A 282 -20.23 6.53 -5.19
N GLU A 283 -21.34 6.17 -5.84
CA GLU A 283 -22.61 6.88 -5.69
C GLU A 283 -23.08 6.87 -4.23
N PHE A 284 -22.99 5.72 -3.55
CA PHE A 284 -23.36 5.61 -2.15
C PHE A 284 -22.43 6.41 -1.22
N LEU A 285 -21.11 6.35 -1.42
CA LEU A 285 -20.16 7.14 -0.63
C LEU A 285 -20.37 8.66 -0.85
N ALA A 286 -20.68 9.06 -2.08
CA ALA A 286 -20.98 10.45 -2.42
C ALA A 286 -22.27 10.98 -1.75
N GLU A 287 -23.25 10.13 -1.44
CA GLU A 287 -24.42 10.51 -0.62
C GLU A 287 -24.02 11.04 0.77
N TYR A 288 -22.87 10.59 1.28
CA TYR A 288 -22.25 11.05 2.54
C TYR A 288 -21.09 12.03 2.29
N GLY A 289 -20.95 12.52 1.06
CA GLY A 289 -19.92 13.45 0.62
C GLY A 289 -18.50 12.86 0.54
N VAL A 290 -18.34 11.54 0.62
CA VAL A 290 -17.03 10.88 0.55
C VAL A 290 -16.68 10.62 -0.91
N ASP A 291 -15.62 11.24 -1.40
CA ASP A 291 -14.98 10.86 -2.66
C ASP A 291 -13.73 10.02 -2.34
N PRO A 292 -13.71 8.72 -2.73
CA PRO A 292 -12.55 7.85 -2.52
C PRO A 292 -11.23 8.43 -3.03
N ASP A 293 -11.25 9.08 -4.19
CA ASP A 293 -10.03 9.57 -4.84
C ASP A 293 -9.51 10.84 -4.14
N GLU A 294 -10.39 11.69 -3.61
CA GLU A 294 -9.99 12.86 -2.81
C GLU A 294 -9.46 12.46 -1.44
N VAL A 295 -10.05 11.44 -0.80
CA VAL A 295 -9.64 10.96 0.52
C VAL A 295 -8.24 10.37 0.48
N THR A 296 -7.91 9.56 -0.55
CA THR A 296 -6.57 8.99 -0.68
C THR A 296 -5.54 10.08 -1.00
N LEU A 297 -5.82 10.97 -1.96
CA LEU A 297 -4.92 12.08 -2.29
C LEU A 297 -4.68 13.05 -1.13
N ALA A 298 -5.69 13.31 -0.28
CA ALA A 298 -5.54 14.18 0.88
C ALA A 298 -4.69 13.55 2.00
N ASN A 299 -4.65 12.21 2.06
CA ASN A 299 -3.98 11.46 3.13
C ASN A 299 -2.65 10.82 2.73
N ASP A 300 -2.35 10.72 1.43
CA ASP A 300 -1.00 10.42 0.91
C ASP A 300 0.03 11.48 1.32
N ASP A 301 -0.45 12.65 1.74
CA ASP A 301 0.33 13.78 2.23
C ASP A 301 0.54 13.78 3.76
N GLY A 302 0.39 12.66 4.48
CA GLY A 302 0.70 12.60 5.92
C GLY A 302 -0.12 13.56 6.82
N LYS A 303 -1.15 14.23 6.27
CA LYS A 303 -1.87 15.34 6.88
C LYS A 303 -2.76 14.96 8.06
N GLU A 304 -3.20 13.71 8.14
CA GLU A 304 -4.03 13.26 9.26
C GLU A 304 -3.20 12.99 10.54
N THR A 305 -1.92 12.62 10.40
CA THR A 305 -0.96 12.61 11.52
C THR A 305 -0.52 14.05 11.85
N LEU A 306 -0.39 14.92 10.85
CA LEU A 306 -0.09 16.35 11.03
C LEU A 306 -1.16 17.09 11.85
N ALA A 307 -2.44 16.78 11.62
CA ALA A 307 -3.55 17.41 12.34
C ALA A 307 -3.52 17.12 13.85
N ARG A 308 -2.88 16.03 14.29
CA ARG A 308 -2.64 15.72 15.70
C ARG A 308 -1.45 16.48 16.30
N LEU A 309 -0.57 17.04 15.46
CA LEU A 309 0.70 17.67 15.84
C LEU A 309 0.85 19.10 15.33
N GLY A 310 -0.21 19.92 15.35
CA GLY A 310 -0.11 21.38 15.18
C GLY A 310 0.67 22.05 16.31
N GLN A 311 1.90 21.61 16.56
CA GLN A 311 2.80 22.04 17.61
C GLN A 311 4.02 22.67 16.95
N ARG A 312 4.36 23.86 17.42
CA ARG A 312 5.51 24.61 16.98
C ARG A 312 6.79 23.91 17.43
N VAL A 313 7.75 23.77 16.53
CA VAL A 313 9.06 23.18 16.83
C VAL A 313 10.04 24.28 17.21
N ASP A 314 10.62 24.19 18.41
CA ASP A 314 11.59 25.19 18.87
C ASP A 314 13.05 24.80 18.53
N ASP A 315 13.35 23.50 18.41
CA ASP A 315 14.65 22.98 17.98
C ASP A 315 14.57 21.49 17.53
N ILE A 316 15.67 20.96 16.97
CA ILE A 316 15.75 19.58 16.44
C ILE A 316 15.50 18.53 17.53
N GLN A 317 16.00 18.76 18.75
CA GLN A 317 15.83 17.82 19.85
C GLN A 317 14.37 17.80 20.31
N HIS A 318 13.73 18.96 20.38
CA HIS A 318 12.30 19.11 20.63
C HIS A 318 11.48 18.39 19.55
N ALA A 319 11.84 18.53 18.27
CA ALA A 319 11.16 17.82 17.18
C ALA A 319 11.33 16.30 17.24
N ILE A 320 12.53 15.82 17.60
CA ILE A 320 12.79 14.39 17.82
C ILE A 320 12.00 13.89 19.03
N ASP A 321 11.96 14.65 20.12
CA ASP A 321 11.23 14.28 21.32
C ASP A 321 9.71 14.33 21.10
N LEU A 322 9.20 15.17 20.19
CA LEU A 322 7.81 15.18 19.74
C LEU A 322 7.47 14.03 18.79
N SER A 323 8.41 13.62 17.93
CA SER A 323 8.22 12.51 16.99
C SER A 323 8.44 11.14 17.63
N ARG A 324 9.27 11.04 18.68
CA ARG A 324 9.60 9.78 19.37
C ARG A 324 8.35 9.09 19.92
N PRO A 325 7.41 9.71 20.65
CA PRO A 325 6.20 9.04 21.13
C PRO A 325 5.38 8.41 20.00
N ILE A 326 5.37 8.99 18.80
CA ILE A 326 4.63 8.47 17.65
C ILE A 326 5.40 7.32 16.98
N ALA A 327 6.74 7.42 16.89
CA ALA A 327 7.60 6.29 16.60
C ALA A 327 7.39 5.14 17.60
N THR A 328 7.20 5.47 18.88
CA THR A 328 7.07 4.53 20.00
C THR A 328 5.66 3.93 20.09
N GLU A 329 4.60 4.69 19.79
CA GLU A 329 3.22 4.21 19.61
C GLU A 329 3.14 3.26 18.40
N ARG A 330 3.96 3.50 17.37
CA ARG A 330 4.23 2.58 16.26
C ARG A 330 5.27 1.49 16.57
N ARG A 331 5.51 1.23 17.86
CA ARG A 331 6.38 0.17 18.43
C ARG A 331 7.85 0.21 18.02
N VAL A 332 8.41 1.39 17.71
CA VAL A 332 9.85 1.57 17.49
C VAL A 332 10.44 2.26 18.72
N ALA A 333 11.10 1.50 19.58
CA ALA A 333 11.83 2.01 20.75
C ALA A 333 13.27 2.43 20.41
N GLU A 334 13.61 2.49 19.12
CA GLU A 334 14.98 2.59 18.63
C GLU A 334 15.35 4.03 18.22
N PRO A 335 16.63 4.42 18.30
CA PRO A 335 17.10 5.71 17.80
C PRO A 335 16.95 5.80 16.27
N PRO A 336 16.99 7.01 15.69
CA PRO A 336 16.88 7.17 14.24
C PRO A 336 18.05 6.50 13.53
N VAL A 337 17.77 6.03 12.32
CA VAL A 337 18.67 5.23 11.50
C VAL A 337 19.44 6.09 10.50
N TRP A 338 18.84 7.19 10.05
CA TRP A 338 19.54 8.25 9.33
C TRP A 338 18.86 9.60 9.57
N VAL A 339 19.61 10.68 9.36
CA VAL A 339 19.11 12.06 9.42
C VAL A 339 19.54 12.78 8.14
N GLY A 340 18.58 13.06 7.26
CA GLY A 340 18.73 13.89 6.09
C GLY A 340 18.53 15.35 6.44
N ILE A 341 19.25 16.22 5.78
CA ILE A 341 19.11 17.67 5.92
C ILE A 341 19.08 18.23 4.52
N MET A 342 17.93 18.76 4.12
CA MET A 342 17.78 19.46 2.87
C MET A 342 18.35 20.87 3.04
N LEU A 343 19.25 21.23 2.12
CA LEU A 343 19.89 22.53 2.13
C LEU A 343 19.30 23.44 1.06
N GLY A 344 18.91 24.63 1.49
CA GLY A 344 18.61 25.78 0.66
C GLY A 344 19.74 26.78 0.61
N ARG A 345 19.48 27.90 -0.08
CA ARG A 345 20.35 29.08 -0.04
C ARG A 345 19.58 30.33 0.36
N LYS A 346 20.17 31.07 1.30
CA LYS A 346 19.72 32.41 1.68
C LYS A 346 20.92 33.34 1.79
N ASP A 347 20.86 34.46 1.07
CA ASP A 347 21.92 35.47 1.05
C ASP A 347 23.33 34.91 0.71
N GLY A 348 23.37 33.88 -0.16
CA GLY A 348 24.61 33.24 -0.61
C GLY A 348 25.20 32.21 0.36
N ARG A 349 24.54 31.94 1.49
CA ARG A 349 24.93 30.93 2.49
C ARG A 349 24.03 29.70 2.42
N ALA A 350 24.57 28.54 2.76
CA ALA A 350 23.78 27.33 2.93
C ALA A 350 22.88 27.51 4.16
N VAL A 351 21.58 27.22 4.00
CA VAL A 351 20.62 27.22 5.10
C VAL A 351 19.90 25.88 5.13
N VAL A 352 19.56 25.41 6.32
CA VAL A 352 18.75 24.20 6.45
C VAL A 352 17.30 24.55 6.12
N GLU A 353 16.75 23.95 5.07
CA GLU A 353 15.34 24.09 4.69
C GLU A 353 14.48 23.06 5.42
N SER A 354 14.90 21.81 5.38
CA SER A 354 14.23 20.75 6.11
C SER A 354 15.19 19.74 6.74
N ILE A 355 14.71 19.05 7.76
CA ILE A 355 15.44 17.95 8.41
C ILE A 355 14.55 16.71 8.38
N ASP A 356 15.04 15.68 7.74
CA ASP A 356 14.38 14.42 7.51
C ASP A 356 14.97 13.35 8.41
N VAL A 357 14.29 13.01 9.50
CA VAL A 357 14.72 11.96 10.42
C VAL A 357 14.03 10.67 10.04
N ALA A 358 14.80 9.65 9.66
CA ALA A 358 14.25 8.35 9.36
C ALA A 358 14.51 7.36 10.50
N TYR A 359 13.50 6.55 10.75
CA TYR A 359 13.57 5.45 11.68
C TYR A 359 13.31 4.18 10.90
N GLN A 360 14.12 3.17 11.13
CA GLN A 360 13.87 1.84 10.62
C GLN A 360 13.65 0.90 11.79
N HIS A 361 12.67 0.02 11.67
CA HIS A 361 12.45 -1.06 12.62
C HIS A 361 12.54 -2.38 11.87
N ARG A 362 13.32 -3.28 12.46
CA ARG A 362 13.53 -4.62 11.94
C ARG A 362 13.08 -5.63 12.99
N GLN A 363 12.09 -6.44 12.65
CA GLN A 363 11.68 -7.56 13.49
C GLN A 363 11.92 -8.87 12.76
N ASP A 364 12.88 -9.63 13.27
CA ASP A 364 13.19 -10.95 12.74
C ASP A 364 12.22 -12.00 13.31
N PHE A 365 11.75 -12.87 12.43
CA PHE A 365 11.00 -14.08 12.76
C PHE A 365 11.83 -15.30 12.34
N PRO A 366 12.89 -15.64 13.10
CA PRO A 366 13.88 -16.64 12.68
C PRO A 366 13.29 -18.03 12.48
N GLN A 367 12.22 -18.37 13.19
CA GLN A 367 11.50 -19.65 13.03
C GLN A 367 10.80 -19.78 11.68
N ARG A 368 10.52 -18.66 11.00
CA ARG A 368 9.82 -18.58 9.72
C ARG A 368 10.73 -18.14 8.56
N GLY A 369 11.97 -17.74 8.84
CA GLY A 369 12.86 -17.19 7.81
C GLY A 369 12.38 -15.86 7.22
N LEU A 370 11.59 -15.09 7.97
CA LEU A 370 11.01 -13.82 7.51
C LEU A 370 11.48 -12.66 8.39
N CYS A 371 11.49 -11.46 7.81
CA CYS A 371 11.75 -10.23 8.53
C CYS A 371 10.72 -9.17 8.13
N LEU A 372 10.17 -8.48 9.14
CA LEU A 372 9.33 -7.30 8.93
C LEU A 372 10.21 -6.05 8.99
N PHE A 373 10.21 -5.28 7.90
CA PHE A 373 10.85 -3.99 7.84
C PHE A 373 9.82 -2.88 7.84
N ARG A 374 10.10 -1.84 8.61
CA ARG A 374 9.37 -0.58 8.57
C ARG A 374 10.36 0.54 8.48
N SER A 375 10.10 1.50 7.62
CA SER A 375 10.73 2.80 7.67
C SER A 375 9.68 3.89 7.69
N PHE A 376 9.95 4.95 8.44
CA PHE A 376 9.18 6.17 8.37
C PHE A 376 10.12 7.36 8.40
N LEU A 377 9.70 8.43 7.73
CA LEU A 377 10.44 9.66 7.56
C LEU A 377 9.68 10.77 8.29
N VAL A 378 10.39 11.52 9.11
CA VAL A 378 9.88 12.71 9.81
C VAL A 378 10.61 13.91 9.23
N SER A 379 9.93 14.71 8.44
CA SER A 379 10.47 15.94 7.88
C SER A 379 10.15 17.12 8.80
N LEU A 380 11.08 18.02 9.03
CA LEU A 380 10.90 19.24 9.81
C LEU A 380 11.07 20.42 8.86
N ASP A 381 10.02 21.20 8.63
CA ASP A 381 10.12 22.43 7.83
C ASP A 381 10.49 23.59 8.76
N ASN A 382 11.77 23.98 8.72
CA ASN A 382 12.29 25.08 9.55
C ASN A 382 11.79 26.46 9.08
N LEU A 383 11.23 26.57 7.87
CA LEU A 383 10.64 27.82 7.39
C LEU A 383 9.19 27.99 7.87
N GLN A 384 8.51 26.88 8.15
CA GLN A 384 7.11 26.87 8.57
C GLN A 384 6.91 26.56 10.06
N ASP A 385 7.96 26.22 10.80
CA ASP A 385 7.92 25.75 12.20
C ASP A 385 7.03 24.50 12.39
N GLU A 386 6.90 23.65 11.36
CA GLU A 386 5.98 22.49 11.32
C GLU A 386 6.73 21.14 11.18
N ILE A 387 6.27 20.10 11.89
CA ILE A 387 6.73 18.71 11.72
C ILE A 387 5.83 18.04 10.69
N CYS A 388 6.38 17.53 9.59
CA CYS A 388 5.72 16.67 8.60
C CYS A 388 6.09 15.19 8.77
N PHE A 389 5.12 14.29 8.61
CA PHE A 389 5.38 12.84 8.62
C PHE A 389 5.12 12.25 7.24
N ARG A 390 6.05 11.42 6.77
CA ARG A 390 5.87 10.59 5.58
C ARG A 390 6.09 9.13 5.96
N ASN A 391 5.13 8.27 5.64
CA ASN A 391 5.37 6.83 5.76
C ASN A 391 6.45 6.46 4.73
N GLY A 392 7.46 5.73 5.18
CA GLY A 392 8.43 5.09 4.30
C GLY A 392 7.92 3.73 3.86
N PHE A 393 8.87 2.83 3.58
CA PHE A 393 8.59 1.46 3.15
C PHE A 393 8.20 0.59 4.35
N THR A 394 7.04 -0.07 4.26
CA THR A 394 6.67 -1.17 5.16
C THR A 394 6.52 -2.42 4.32
N GLY A 395 7.16 -3.52 4.71
CA GLY A 395 7.06 -4.77 3.97
C GLY A 395 7.68 -5.93 4.73
N VAL A 396 7.20 -7.14 4.43
CA VAL A 396 7.74 -8.39 4.96
C VAL A 396 8.48 -9.12 3.86
N VAL A 397 9.77 -9.42 4.08
CA VAL A 397 10.63 -10.09 3.10
C VAL A 397 11.29 -11.34 3.71
N PRO A 398 11.65 -12.34 2.89
CA PRO A 398 12.51 -13.43 3.34
C PRO A 398 13.84 -12.88 3.88
N ILE A 399 14.37 -13.48 4.96
CA ILE A 399 15.65 -13.07 5.54
C ILE A 399 16.79 -13.20 4.52
N SER A 400 16.73 -14.20 3.63
CA SER A 400 17.69 -14.38 2.53
C SER A 400 17.71 -13.22 1.54
N ASP A 401 16.55 -12.63 1.26
CA ASP A 401 16.41 -11.62 0.21
C ASP A 401 16.90 -10.26 0.70
N VAL A 402 16.91 -10.05 2.02
CA VAL A 402 17.54 -8.88 2.66
C VAL A 402 19.03 -8.79 2.31
N GLU A 403 19.70 -9.94 2.16
CA GLU A 403 21.14 -10.01 1.88
C GLU A 403 21.49 -9.54 0.46
N ASP A 404 20.55 -9.64 -0.50
CA ASP A 404 20.78 -9.34 -1.93
C ASP A 404 20.47 -7.88 -2.35
N TYR A 405 19.68 -7.12 -1.57
CA TYR A 405 19.29 -5.74 -1.93
C TYR A 405 20.38 -4.67 -1.73
N GLY A 406 21.61 -5.04 -1.38
CA GLY A 406 22.67 -4.05 -1.11
C GLY A 406 22.42 -3.21 0.14
N TYR A 407 21.38 -3.53 0.93
CA TYR A 407 21.32 -3.24 2.37
C TYR A 407 22.30 -4.17 3.10
N GLU A 408 23.55 -4.21 2.65
CA GLU A 408 24.57 -5.14 3.13
C GLU A 408 24.69 -5.02 4.65
N ASN A 409 24.19 -6.05 5.34
CA ASN A 409 24.68 -6.60 6.60
C ASN A 409 24.83 -5.70 7.83
N GLN A 410 24.42 -4.44 7.81
CA GLN A 410 24.38 -3.64 9.02
C GLN A 410 22.93 -3.50 9.48
N PRO A 411 22.57 -3.99 10.68
CA PRO A 411 21.41 -3.43 11.35
C PRO A 411 21.65 -1.92 11.34
N ALA A 412 20.71 -1.20 10.74
CA ALA A 412 20.81 0.21 10.51
C ALA A 412 21.21 0.87 11.84
N LEU A 413 22.49 1.25 11.94
CA LEU A 413 23.08 1.53 13.25
C LEU A 413 22.47 2.83 13.73
N PRO A 414 21.93 2.87 14.96
CA PRO A 414 21.28 4.07 15.44
C PRO A 414 22.25 5.25 15.42
N VAL A 415 21.87 6.29 14.70
CA VAL A 415 22.65 7.53 14.57
C VAL A 415 22.57 8.28 15.90
N PRO A 416 23.70 8.48 16.59
CA PRO A 416 23.71 9.28 17.80
C PRO A 416 23.51 10.75 17.43
N LEU A 417 22.52 11.40 18.03
CA LEU A 417 22.19 12.81 17.78
C LEU A 417 23.35 13.78 18.08
N LYS A 418 24.36 13.35 18.84
CA LYS A 418 25.61 14.11 19.01
C LYS A 418 26.31 14.38 17.69
N GLY A 419 26.13 13.55 16.65
CA GLY A 419 26.67 13.80 15.31
C GLY A 419 26.09 15.03 14.62
N LEU A 420 24.93 15.54 15.07
CA LEU A 420 24.36 16.81 14.60
C LEU A 420 25.09 18.04 15.17
N LEU A 421 25.84 17.90 16.27
CA LEU A 421 26.62 19.00 16.83
C LEU A 421 27.73 19.46 15.88
N ASP A 422 28.15 18.57 14.97
CA ASP A 422 29.17 18.84 13.97
C ASP A 422 28.60 19.52 12.71
N LEU A 423 27.26 19.64 12.61
CA LEU A 423 26.57 20.23 11.45
C LEU A 423 27.08 21.64 11.10
N PRO A 424 27.27 22.59 12.05
CA PRO A 424 27.82 23.91 11.71
C PRO A 424 29.21 23.81 11.06
N THR A 425 30.08 22.96 11.58
CA THR A 425 31.43 22.72 11.03
C THR A 425 31.38 22.09 9.64
N ILE A 426 30.37 21.26 9.37
CA ILE A 426 30.17 20.61 8.07
C ILE A 426 29.57 21.56 7.05
N LEU A 427 28.61 22.41 7.45
CA LEU A 427 28.09 23.49 6.62
C LEU A 427 29.23 24.44 6.20
N ASP A 428 30.07 24.84 7.15
CA ASP A 428 31.25 25.67 6.88
C ASP A 428 32.19 24.97 5.87
N ARG A 429 32.44 23.67 6.02
CA ARG A 429 33.28 22.89 5.09
C ARG A 429 32.68 22.72 3.69
N ILE A 430 31.35 22.59 3.59
CA ILE A 430 30.65 22.53 2.29
C ILE A 430 30.73 23.88 1.58
N GLU A 431 30.60 24.97 2.34
CA GLU A 431 30.80 26.33 1.84
C GLU A 431 32.25 26.55 1.38
N GLU A 432 33.25 26.16 2.19
CA GLU A 432 34.67 26.23 1.86
C GLU A 432 35.04 25.39 0.62
N ALA A 433 34.46 24.20 0.49
CA ALA A 433 34.70 23.30 -0.64
C ALA A 433 34.06 23.79 -1.95
N SER A 434 33.25 24.86 -1.92
CA SER A 434 32.47 25.35 -3.07
C SER A 434 31.65 24.23 -3.74
N ALA A 435 31.24 23.23 -2.96
CA ALA A 435 30.65 21.99 -3.46
C ALA A 435 29.23 22.17 -3.99
N LEU A 436 28.57 23.30 -3.68
CA LEU A 436 27.24 23.66 -4.15
C LEU A 436 27.35 24.56 -5.40
N PRO A 437 27.05 24.06 -6.62
CA PRO A 437 26.93 24.87 -7.83
C PRO A 437 25.95 26.02 -7.61
N GLN A 438 26.16 27.15 -8.29
CA GLN A 438 25.32 28.34 -8.16
C GLN A 438 23.92 28.21 -8.79
N ASP A 439 23.60 27.07 -9.41
CA ASP A 439 22.36 26.92 -10.16
C ASP A 439 21.19 26.58 -9.22
N SER A 440 20.14 27.40 -9.26
CA SER A 440 18.99 27.35 -8.34
C SER A 440 18.06 26.15 -8.53
N SER A 441 18.41 25.21 -9.42
CA SER A 441 17.58 24.06 -9.80
C SER A 441 18.00 22.74 -9.15
N THR A 442 19.11 22.72 -8.42
CA THR A 442 19.63 21.49 -7.77
C THR A 442 19.31 21.51 -6.28
N SER A 443 18.52 20.55 -5.81
CA SER A 443 18.31 20.29 -4.38
C SER A 443 19.48 19.48 -3.83
N TRP A 444 20.03 19.92 -2.71
CA TRP A 444 21.15 19.27 -2.04
C TRP A 444 20.70 18.65 -0.73
N TYR A 445 21.15 17.43 -0.50
CA TYR A 445 20.81 16.65 0.68
C TYR A 445 22.09 16.28 1.42
N LEU A 446 22.12 16.57 2.70
CA LEU A 446 23.11 16.03 3.62
C LEU A 446 22.52 14.84 4.34
N LEU A 447 23.11 13.67 4.17
CA LEU A 447 22.70 12.45 4.86
C LEU A 447 23.68 12.15 5.98
N LEU A 448 23.22 12.13 7.23
CA LEU A 448 23.95 11.55 8.34
C LEU A 448 23.52 10.10 8.53
N GLN A 449 24.45 9.17 8.37
CA GLN A 449 24.24 7.75 8.61
C GLN A 449 25.36 7.18 9.47
N MET A 450 25.18 5.95 9.95
CA MET A 450 26.24 5.21 10.64
C MET A 450 26.87 4.20 9.67
N ASP A 451 28.20 4.14 9.65
CA ASP A 451 28.98 3.07 9.02
C ASP A 451 29.75 2.24 10.08
N GLU A 452 30.58 1.28 9.65
CA GLU A 452 31.40 0.45 10.55
C GLU A 452 32.36 1.27 11.43
N ASP A 453 32.80 2.42 10.93
CA ASP A 453 33.77 3.28 11.57
C ASP A 453 33.10 4.32 12.47
N GLY A 454 31.86 4.75 12.21
CA GLY A 454 31.10 5.72 12.99
C GLY A 454 30.07 6.54 12.19
N PRO A 455 29.62 7.70 12.71
CA PRO A 455 28.72 8.56 11.96
C PRO A 455 29.46 9.20 10.77
N VAL A 456 28.85 9.15 9.59
CA VAL A 456 29.38 9.72 8.34
C VAL A 456 28.33 10.64 7.72
N TRP A 457 28.79 11.80 7.23
CA TRP A 457 27.98 12.73 6.47
C TRP A 457 28.20 12.51 4.96
N GLU A 458 27.12 12.32 4.22
CA GLU A 458 27.16 12.19 2.76
C GLU A 458 26.43 13.38 2.14
N VAL A 459 26.99 13.91 1.04
CA VAL A 459 26.38 15.04 0.32
C VAL A 459 25.90 14.54 -1.02
N TYR A 460 24.59 14.62 -1.23
CA TYR A 460 23.95 14.28 -2.48
C TYR A 460 23.47 15.54 -3.19
N GLY A 461 23.85 15.70 -4.45
CA GLY A 461 23.26 16.69 -5.35
C GLY A 461 22.27 16.01 -6.28
N HIS A 462 20.97 16.24 -6.11
CA HIS A 462 20.00 15.69 -7.05
C HIS A 462 19.93 16.57 -8.30
N GLN A 463 20.82 16.34 -9.26
CA GLN A 463 20.64 16.82 -10.65
C GLN A 463 19.94 15.72 -11.44
N SER A 464 18.85 16.05 -12.13
CA SER A 464 18.03 15.11 -12.91
C SER A 464 18.76 14.32 -14.02
N VAL A 465 20.09 14.41 -14.14
CA VAL A 465 20.87 13.91 -15.28
C VAL A 465 22.19 13.20 -14.93
N GLU A 466 22.84 13.41 -13.78
CA GLU A 466 24.13 12.72 -13.45
C GLU A 466 24.25 12.37 -11.94
N ASP A 467 24.48 11.09 -11.65
CA ASP A 467 24.75 10.49 -10.33
C ASP A 467 26.22 10.69 -9.91
N ASP A 468 26.61 11.91 -9.53
CA ASP A 468 27.92 12.16 -8.90
C ASP A 468 27.75 12.30 -7.38
N ASP A 469 28.03 11.21 -6.65
CA ASP A 469 27.99 11.18 -5.18
C ASP A 469 29.27 11.79 -4.58
N LEU A 470 29.11 12.81 -3.71
CA LEU A 470 30.21 13.40 -2.95
C LEU A 470 30.15 12.96 -1.49
N ARG A 471 31.13 12.15 -1.05
CA ARG A 471 31.23 11.67 0.34
C ARG A 471 32.16 12.55 1.19
N LEU A 472 31.70 12.98 2.38
CA LEU A 472 32.47 13.80 3.33
C LEU A 472 32.52 13.14 4.72
N ASP A 473 33.65 12.54 5.06
CA ASP A 473 33.82 11.90 6.37
C ASP A 473 33.78 12.92 7.53
N ALA A 474 32.87 12.70 8.48
CA ALA A 474 32.60 13.54 9.64
C ALA A 474 33.83 13.70 10.56
N ARG A 475 34.69 12.67 10.64
CA ARG A 475 35.83 12.62 11.55
C ARG A 475 37.08 13.26 10.99
N THR A 476 37.27 13.16 9.67
CA THR A 476 38.53 13.53 9.02
C THR A 476 38.40 14.78 8.16
N GLY A 477 37.18 15.10 7.68
CA GLY A 477 36.99 16.16 6.69
C GLY A 477 37.54 15.83 5.32
N GLU A 478 37.93 14.57 5.07
CA GLU A 478 38.49 14.15 3.80
C GLU A 478 37.38 13.96 2.76
N ARG A 479 37.65 14.50 1.56
CA ARG A 479 36.78 14.37 0.39
C ARG A 479 37.03 13.02 -0.29
N ARG A 480 36.02 12.15 -0.36
CA ARG A 480 36.05 10.95 -1.20
C ARG A 480 35.16 11.19 -2.42
N LEU A 481 35.79 11.33 -3.59
CA LEU A 481 35.10 11.32 -4.88
C LEU A 481 34.91 9.85 -5.29
N THR A 482 33.67 9.36 -5.29
CA THR A 482 33.37 8.04 -5.83
C THR A 482 32.91 8.17 -7.27
N GLY A 483 33.89 8.09 -8.18
CA GLY A 483 33.71 8.12 -9.63
C GLY A 483 34.77 7.27 -10.32
N ALA A 484 34.91 6.01 -9.90
CA ALA A 484 35.54 4.96 -10.69
C ALA A 484 34.99 3.62 -10.18
N SER A 485 34.15 3.01 -10.99
CA SER A 485 33.79 1.59 -10.93
C SER A 485 34.99 0.76 -10.46
N ARG A 486 34.84 0.02 -9.35
CA ARG A 486 35.73 -1.11 -9.06
C ARG A 486 35.62 -2.08 -10.25
N PRO A 487 36.71 -2.40 -10.96
CA PRO A 487 36.64 -3.43 -11.98
C PRO A 487 36.48 -4.79 -11.30
N ALA A 488 35.47 -5.54 -11.80
CA ALA A 488 35.14 -6.97 -11.67
C ALA A 488 35.78 -7.79 -10.54
#